data_AF-A0A7X8QY96-F1
#
_entry.id   AF-A0A7X8QY96-F1
#
_cell.length_a   1.000
_cell.length_b   1.000
_cell.length_c   1.000
_cell.angle_alpha   90.00
_cell.angle_beta   90.00
_cell.angle_gamma   90.00
#
_symmetry.space_group_name_H-M   'P 1'
#
loop_
_entity.id
_entity.type
_entity.pdbx_description
1 polymer ?
#
loop_
_entity_poly.entity_id
_entity_poly.type
_entity_poly.pdbx_seq_one_letter_code
_entity_poly.pdbx_strand_id
1 'polypeptide(L)' 'NSAGADGLFYGNVSFFWKQLIAVAGAAVYAFVFTYVMLYLINKVTPVKTSESDENSGLDEAQHGEVAYLH' A
#
# COMPACT_ATOMS: atom_id res chain seq x y z
N ASN A 1 -24.14 21.21 3.26
CA ASN A 1 -23.65 21.56 4.61
C ASN A 1 -23.28 23.04 4.59
N SER A 2 -24.02 23.89 5.30
CA SER A 2 -23.73 25.33 5.46
C SER A 2 -22.52 25.61 6.38
N ALA A 3 -21.91 24.57 6.95
CA ALA A 3 -20.68 24.63 7.75
C ALA A 3 -19.47 23.93 7.08
N GLY A 4 -19.54 23.65 5.77
CA GLY A 4 -18.40 23.07 5.03
C GLY A 4 -17.29 24.11 4.87
N ALA A 5 -16.05 23.75 5.20
CA ALA A 5 -14.92 24.64 4.95
C ALA A 5 -14.81 24.96 3.45
N ASP A 6 -14.80 26.24 3.12
CA ASP A 6 -14.59 26.72 1.76
C ASP A 6 -13.26 26.19 1.22
N GLY A 7 -13.32 25.54 0.06
CA GLY A 7 -12.15 24.96 -0.61
C GLY A 7 -11.33 25.99 -1.39
N LEU A 8 -10.31 25.52 -2.12
CA LEU A 8 -9.42 26.39 -2.91
C LEU A 8 -10.18 27.29 -3.91
N PHE A 9 -11.25 26.76 -4.52
CA PHE A 9 -12.12 27.47 -5.46
C PHE A 9 -12.94 28.61 -4.83
N TYR A 10 -13.06 28.63 -3.50
CA TYR A 10 -13.77 29.64 -2.72
C TYR A 10 -12.79 30.64 -2.04
N GLY A 11 -11.52 30.66 -2.47
CA GLY A 11 -10.51 31.61 -2.01
C GLY A 11 -9.74 31.19 -0.75
N ASN A 12 -10.06 30.03 -0.16
CA ASN A 12 -9.41 29.57 1.07
C ASN A 12 -8.18 28.70 0.79
N VAL A 13 -7.10 29.36 0.37
CA VAL A 13 -5.78 28.73 0.13
C VAL A 13 -5.20 28.09 1.40
N SER A 14 -5.54 28.60 2.58
CA SER A 14 -5.09 28.02 3.86
C SER A 14 -5.66 26.62 4.10
N PHE A 15 -6.93 26.36 3.76
CA PHE A 15 -7.54 25.04 3.87
C PHE A 15 -6.87 24.03 2.92
N PHE A 16 -6.54 24.44 1.70
CA PHE A 16 -5.85 23.59 0.73
C PHE A 16 -4.49 23.10 1.26
N TRP A 17 -3.66 23.99 1.81
CA TRP A 17 -2.36 23.61 2.38
C TRP A 17 -2.49 22.65 3.56
N LYS A 18 -3.49 22.83 4.43
CA LYS A 18 -3.76 21.91 5.54
C LYS A 18 -4.09 20.50 5.04
N GLN A 19 -4.92 20.39 4.01
CA GLN A 19 -5.27 19.10 3.41
C GLN A 19 -4.07 18.45 2.71
N LEU A 20 -3.25 19.24 2.01
CA LEU A 20 -2.04 18.73 1.37
C LEU A 20 -1.07 18.12 2.40
N ILE A 21 -0.82 18.82 3.51
CA ILE A 21 0.04 18.33 4.60
C ILE A 21 -0.58 17.09 5.25
N ALA A 22 -1.90 17.07 5.45
CA ALA A 22 -2.59 15.90 6.01
C ALA A 22 -2.44 14.66 5.12
N VAL A 23 -2.66 14.79 3.82
CA VAL A 23 -2.51 13.69 2.84
C VAL A 23 -1.05 13.25 2.75
N ALA A 24 -0.11 14.19 2.67
CA ALA A 24 1.31 13.88 2.62
C ALA A 24 1.77 13.16 3.89
N GLY A 25 1.33 13.63 5.07
CA GLY A 25 1.62 12.99 6.35
C GLY A 25 1.05 11.57 6.44
N ALA A 26 -0.20 11.38 6.00
CA ALA A 26 -0.83 10.05 5.96
C ALA A 26 -0.10 9.10 5.00
N ALA A 27 0.30 9.59 3.82
CA ALA A 27 1.04 8.80 2.83
C ALA A 27 2.42 8.38 3.36
N VAL A 28 3.17 9.32 3.97
CA VAL A 28 4.48 9.03 4.58
C VAL A 28 4.33 8.01 5.71
N TYR A 29 3.34 8.20 6.60
CA TYR A 29 3.08 7.25 7.68
C TYR A 29 2.74 5.85 7.13
N ALA A 30 1.79 5.74 6.20
CA ALA A 30 1.37 4.47 5.63
C ALA A 30 2.53 3.75 4.94
N PHE A 31 3.36 4.48 4.18
CA PHE A 31 4.52 3.93 3.50
C PHE A 31 5.57 3.41 4.49
N VAL A 32 5.99 4.25 5.44
CA VAL A 32 7.02 3.89 6.43
C VAL A 32 6.55 2.73 7.29
N PHE A 33 5.32 2.81 7.81
CA PHE A 33 4.75 1.76 8.64
C PHE A 33 4.71 0.42 7.89
N THR A 34 4.16 0.42 6.67
CA THR A 34 4.07 -0.81 5.85
C THR A 34 5.45 -1.37 5.53
N TYR A 35 6.41 -0.51 5.16
CA TYR A 35 7.77 -0.94 4.87
C TYR A 35 8.45 -1.57 6.10
N VAL A 36 8.33 -0.96 7.27
CA VAL A 36 8.88 -1.51 8.52
C VAL A 36 8.23 -2.85 8.86
N MET A 37 6.90 -2.97 8.73
CA MET A 37 6.20 -4.23 8.98
C MET A 37 6.66 -5.33 8.01
N LEU A 38 6.75 -5.04 6.71
CA LEU A 38 7.25 -5.99 5.73
C LEU A 38 8.69 -6.43 6.04
N TYR A 39 9.56 -5.49 6.44
CA TYR A 39 10.92 -5.81 6.84
C TYR A 39 10.97 -6.73 8.06
N LEU A 40 10.12 -6.49 9.07
CA LEU A 40 10.04 -7.34 10.26
C LEU A 40 9.50 -8.73 9.94
N ILE A 41 8.43 -8.81 9.13
CA ILE A 41 7.86 -10.09 8.69
C ILE A 41 8.90 -10.89 7.93
N ASN A 42 9.62 -10.26 7.00
CA ASN A 42 10.64 -10.90 6.17
C ASN A 42 11.80 -11.52 6.98
N LYS A 43 12.01 -11.10 8.23
CA LYS A 43 12.99 -11.74 9.12
C LYS A 43 12.52 -13.08 9.69
N VAL A 44 11.22 -13.28 9.83
CA VAL A 44 10.64 -14.51 10.38
C VAL A 44 10.22 -15.44 9.25
N THR A 45 9.46 -14.89 8.29
CA THR A 45 8.96 -15.60 7.12
C THR A 45 9.28 -14.76 5.89
N PRO A 46 10.19 -15.22 5.00
CA PRO A 46 10.51 -14.51 3.77
C PRO A 46 9.24 -14.19 2.99
N VAL A 47 9.02 -12.91 2.69
CA VAL A 47 7.80 -12.44 2.00
C VAL A 47 7.90 -12.72 0.49
N LYS A 48 9.11 -12.69 -0.06
CA LYS A 48 9.34 -13.02 -1.48
C LYS A 48 9.54 -14.53 -1.62
N THR A 49 8.83 -15.13 -2.57
CA THR A 49 9.01 -16.53 -2.95
C THR A 49 10.36 -16.73 -3.65
N SER A 50 10.89 -17.96 -3.62
CA SER A 50 12.15 -18.27 -4.30
C SER A 50 11.98 -18.16 -5.83
N GLU A 51 13.06 -17.84 -6.55
CA GLU A 51 13.01 -17.75 -8.03
C GLU A 51 12.59 -19.08 -8.69
N SER A 52 12.83 -20.21 -8.02
CA SER A 52 12.41 -21.54 -8.47
C SER A 52 10.88 -21.72 -8.41
N ASP A 53 10.22 -21.15 -7.40
CA ASP A 53 8.76 -21.21 -7.23
C ASP A 53 8.05 -20.20 -8.14
N GLU A 54 8.67 -19.04 -8.39
CA GLU A 54 8.21 -18.07 -9.39
C GLU A 54 8.16 -18.68 -10.80
N ASN A 55 9.11 -19.57 -11.14
CA ASN A 55 9.21 -20.19 -12.46
C ASN A 55 8.33 -21.44 -12.64
N SER A 56 8.03 -22.18 -11.57
CA SER A 56 7.14 -23.35 -11.62
C SER A 56 5.65 -22.98 -11.52
N GLY A 57 5.34 -21.73 -11.16
CA GLY A 57 3.97 -21.25 -10.96
C GLY A 57 3.56 -21.31 -9.49
N LEU A 58 3.09 -20.17 -8.97
CA LEU A 58 2.79 -20.01 -7.54
C LEU A 58 1.64 -20.91 -7.06
N ASP A 59 0.71 -21.22 -7.96
CA ASP A 59 -0.43 -22.09 -7.66
C ASP A 59 0.03 -23.54 -7.45
N GLU A 60 0.97 -24.03 -8.26
CA GLU A 60 1.53 -25.38 -8.11
C GLU A 60 2.47 -25.46 -6.89
N ALA A 61 3.27 -24.42 -6.65
CA ALA A 61 4.24 -24.40 -5.54
C ALA A 61 3.60 -24.18 -4.15
N GLN A 62 2.56 -23.34 -4.03
CA GLN A 62 1.94 -23.02 -2.73
C GLN A 62 0.62 -23.75 -2.46
N HIS A 63 -0.14 -24.10 -3.50
CA HIS A 63 -1.47 -24.71 -3.36
C HIS A 63 -1.56 -26.11 -3.98
N GLY A 64 -0.55 -26.55 -4.74
CA GLY A 64 -0.56 -27.86 -5.41
C GLY A 64 -1.61 -27.98 -6.52
N GLU A 65 -2.11 -26.85 -7.03
CA GLU A 65 -3.18 -26.79 -8.03
C GLU A 65 -2.70 -26.11 -9.31
N VAL A 66 -3.16 -26.59 -10.47
CA VAL A 66 -2.91 -25.97 -11.77
C VAL A 66 -4.12 -25.12 -12.14
N ALA A 67 -3.99 -23.79 -12.12
CA ALA A 67 -5.11 -22.87 -12.36
C ALA A 67 -5.73 -23.00 -13.77
N TYR A 68 -4.95 -23.48 -14.74
CA TYR A 68 -5.42 -23.72 -16.10
C TYR A 68 -5.00 -25.10 -16.58
N LEU A 69 -5.96 -26.03 -16.62
CA LEU A 69 -5.86 -27.22 -17.46
C LEU A 69 -6.25 -26.80 -18.88
N HIS A 70 -5.28 -26.77 -19.79
CA HIS A 70 -5.55 -26.69 -21.22
C HIS A 70 -5.56 -28.10 -21.82
#